data_AF-A0A8R7PR25-F1
#
_entry.id   AF-A0A8R7PR25-F1
#
_cell.length_a   1.000
_cell.length_b   1.000
_cell.length_c   1.000
_cell.angle_alpha   90.00
_cell.angle_beta   90.00
_cell.angle_gamma   90.00
#
_symmetry.space_group_name_H-M   'P 1'
#
loop_
_entity.id
_entity.type
_entity.pdbx_description
1 polymer ?
#
loop_
_entity_poly.entity_id
_entity_poly.type
_entity_poly.pdbx_seq_one_letter_code
_entity_poly.pdbx_strand_id
1 'polypeptide(L)'
;MWTDELKVSVYSASFHAILANVVHVASGVEFCLVCIYGDPYHRQTTVIWNQVATFVYDNLGKPMMCMGDMNDILYDIDKCNASVNYY
;
A
#
# COMPACT_ATOMS: atom_id res chain seq x y z
N MET A 1 22.87 -6.61 -6.26
CA MET A 1 21.87 -7.28 -5.39
C MET A 1 21.71 -6.39 -4.17
N TRP A 2 20.50 -6.27 -3.60
CA TRP A 2 20.26 -5.46 -2.40
C TRP A 2 20.99 -6.12 -1.22
N THR A 3 22.05 -5.49 -0.72
CA THR A 3 22.90 -6.03 0.37
C THR A 3 22.46 -5.57 1.74
N ASP A 4 21.54 -4.61 1.79
CA ASP A 4 21.11 -3.97 3.02
C ASP A 4 20.05 -4.80 3.74
N GLU A 5 20.17 -4.86 5.06
CA GLU A 5 19.26 -5.61 5.92
C GLU A 5 18.07 -4.74 6.34
N LEU A 6 16.86 -5.28 6.15
CA LEU A 6 15.61 -4.72 6.64
C LEU A 6 15.01 -5.62 7.72
N LYS A 7 14.63 -5.04 8.85
CA LYS A 7 13.80 -5.71 9.85
C LYS A 7 12.35 -5.34 9.62
N VAL A 8 11.51 -6.33 9.34
CA VAL A 8 10.09 -6.14 9.07
C VAL A 8 9.28 -6.75 10.21
N SER A 9 8.43 -5.95 10.84
CA SER A 9 7.47 -6.38 11.85
C SER A 9 6.06 -6.24 11.29
N VAL A 10 5.42 -7.38 11.01
CA VAL A 10 4.05 -7.40 10.49
C VAL A 10 3.09 -6.97 11.60
N TYR A 11 2.38 -5.87 11.38
CA TYR A 11 1.31 -5.39 12.25
C TYR A 11 0.02 -6.17 12.01
N SER A 12 -0.32 -6.36 10.73
CA SER A 12 -1.48 -7.13 10.32
C SER A 12 -1.26 -7.73 8.93
N ALA A 13 -1.84 -8.90 8.70
CA ALA A 13 -1.88 -9.55 7.39
C ALA A 13 -3.27 -10.12 7.15
N SER A 14 -3.81 -9.85 5.97
CA SER A 14 -5.08 -10.37 5.48
C SER A 14 -4.95 -10.71 4.00
N PHE A 15 -6.01 -11.26 3.41
CA PHE A 15 -6.04 -11.51 1.97
C PHE A 15 -5.86 -10.23 1.13
N HIS A 16 -6.28 -9.08 1.66
CA HIS A 16 -6.30 -7.81 0.92
C HIS A 16 -5.18 -6.83 1.32
N ALA A 17 -4.47 -7.07 2.41
CA ALA A 17 -3.45 -6.15 2.87
C ALA A 17 -2.40 -6.81 3.77
N ILE A 18 -1.14 -6.38 3.63
CA ILE A 18 -0.09 -6.57 4.62
C ILE A 18 0.33 -5.18 5.10
N LEU A 19 0.25 -4.96 6.41
CA LEU A 19 0.64 -3.73 7.09
C LEU A 19 1.84 -4.05 7.98
N ALA A 20 2.94 -3.32 7.82
CA ALA A 20 4.17 -3.62 8.55
C ALA A 20 4.96 -2.36 8.91
N ASN A 21 5.69 -2.45 10.01
CA ASN A 21 6.74 -1.50 10.35
C ASN A 21 8.08 -2.05 9.90
N VAL A 22 8.90 -1.20 9.29
CA VAL A 22 10.19 -1.57 8.71
C VAL A 22 11.28 -0.70 9.31
N VAL A 23 12.40 -1.33 9.66
CA VAL A 23 13.62 -0.66 10.10
C VAL A 23 14.74 -1.02 9.14
N HIS A 24 15.31 -0.01 8.49
CA HIS A 24 16.53 -0.19 7.71
C HIS A 24 17.73 -0.19 8.66
N VAL A 25 18.30 -1.37 8.91
CA VAL A 25 19.24 -1.60 10.02
C VAL A 25 20.48 -0.72 9.93
N ALA A 26 21.03 -0.53 8.73
CA ALA A 26 22.26 0.24 8.55
C ALA A 26 22.07 1.73 8.84
N SER A 27 20.92 2.30 8.49
CA SER A 27 20.64 3.74 8.67
C SER A 27 19.84 4.08 9.92
N GLY A 28 19.19 3.08 10.53
CA GLY A 28 18.20 3.27 11.61
C GLY A 28 16.88 3.91 11.14
N VAL A 29 16.71 4.20 9.85
CA VAL A 29 15.47 4.77 9.31
C VAL A 29 14.32 3.79 9.52
N GLU A 30 13.25 4.29 10.13
CA GLU A 30 11.99 3.59 10.28
C GLU A 30 10.97 4.12 9.28
N PHE A 31 10.22 3.20 8.67
CA PHE A 31 9.08 3.54 7.82
C PHE A 31 8.00 2.45 7.91
N CYS A 32 6.80 2.80 7.49
CA CYS A 32 5.67 1.88 7.44
C CYS A 32 5.48 1.39 6.00
N LEU A 33 5.16 0.11 5.85
CA LEU A 33 4.83 -0.52 4.58
C LEU A 33 3.35 -0.90 4.58
N VAL A 34 2.66 -0.50 3.53
CA VAL A 34 1.26 -0.86 3.25
C VAL A 34 1.25 -1.53 1.89
N CYS A 35 1.09 -2.85 1.86
CA CYS A 35 0.94 -3.63 0.63
C CYS A 35 -0.53 -3.99 0.45
N ILE A 36 -1.17 -3.50 -0.60
CA ILE A 36 -2.61 -3.69 -0.85
C ILE A 36 -2.83 -4.62 -2.03
N TYR A 37 -3.81 -5.51 -1.88
CA TYR A 37 -4.48 -6.21 -2.96
C TYR A 37 -5.98 -5.91 -2.87
N GLY A 38 -6.39 -4.84 -3.55
CA GLY A 38 -7.73 -4.30 -3.49
C GLY A 38 -8.78 -5.29 -3.99
N ASP A 39 -10.03 -5.08 -3.60
CA ASP A 39 -11.14 -5.92 -4.03
C ASP A 39 -11.57 -5.55 -5.46
N PRO A 40 -11.38 -6.42 -6.46
CA PRO A 40 -11.77 -6.14 -7.85
C PRO A 40 -13.28 -5.97 -8.04
N TYR A 41 -14.09 -6.38 -7.07
CA TYR A 41 -15.55 -6.22 -7.10
C TYR A 41 -16.03 -5.05 -6.23
N HIS A 42 -15.12 -4.31 -5.60
CA HIS A 42 -15.38 -3.17 -4.72
C HIS A 42 -16.40 -3.42 -3.59
N ARG A 43 -16.54 -4.66 -3.13
CA ARG A 43 -17.46 -5.03 -2.03
C ARG A 43 -16.83 -4.77 -0.66
N GLN A 44 -15.50 -4.86 -0.58
CA GLN A 44 -14.74 -4.70 0.66
C GLN A 44 -13.81 -3.48 0.66
N THR A 45 -13.81 -2.66 -0.39
CA THR A 45 -12.92 -1.50 -0.54
C THR A 45 -12.93 -0.60 0.69
N THR A 46 -14.10 -0.23 1.21
CA THR A 46 -14.21 0.59 2.43
C THR A 46 -13.58 -0.08 3.66
N VAL A 47 -13.76 -1.40 3.82
CA VAL A 47 -13.20 -2.15 4.94
C VAL A 47 -11.68 -2.19 4.87
N ILE A 48 -11.13 -2.45 3.67
CA ILE A 48 -9.69 -2.46 3.41
C ILE A 48 -9.08 -1.10 3.74
N TRP A 49 -9.67 -0.01 3.21
CA TRP A 49 -9.16 1.34 3.46
C TRP A 49 -9.32 1.80 4.91
N ASN A 50 -10.36 1.36 5.63
CA ASN A 50 -10.49 1.64 7.06
C ASN A 50 -9.37 0.99 7.88
N GLN A 51 -8.96 -0.23 7.53
CA GLN A 51 -7.82 -0.89 8.17
C GLN A 51 -6.51 -0.14 7.89
N VAL A 52 -6.29 0.26 6.63
CA VAL A 52 -5.13 1.07 6.24
C VAL A 52 -5.12 2.41 6.97
N ALA A 53 -6.25 3.12 7.02
CA ALA A 53 -6.38 4.40 7.71
C ALA A 53 -6.08 4.28 9.21
N THR A 54 -6.59 3.24 9.87
CA THR A 54 -6.30 2.97 11.28
C THR A 54 -4.80 2.82 11.50
N PHE A 55 -4.13 2.01 10.67
CA PHE A 55 -2.69 1.81 10.74
C PHE A 55 -1.90 3.11 10.48
N VAL A 56 -2.37 3.97 9.56
CA VAL A 56 -1.79 5.30 9.33
C VAL A 56 -1.89 6.17 10.58
N TYR A 57 -3.06 6.23 11.21
CA TYR A 57 -3.28 7.02 12.41
C TYR A 57 -2.48 6.51 13.61
N ASP A 58 -2.30 5.19 13.72
CA ASP A 58 -1.46 4.58 14.76
C ASP A 58 0.05 4.89 14.58
N ASN A 59 0.48 5.28 13.37
CA ASN A 59 1.89 5.52 13.02
C ASN A 59 2.15 6.95 12.50
N LEU A 60 1.40 7.94 13.00
CA LEU A 60 1.57 9.35 12.61
C LEU A 60 3.02 9.82 12.77
N GLY A 61 3.49 10.57 11.77
CA GLY A 61 4.85 11.11 11.74
C GLY A 61 5.92 10.14 11.20
N LYS A 62 5.57 8.88 10.93
CA LYS A 62 6.48 7.94 10.24
C LYS A 62 6.28 8.01 8.72
N PRO A 63 7.35 7.96 7.91
CA PRO A 63 7.22 7.82 6.46
C PRO A 63 6.44 6.56 6.12
N MET A 64 5.58 6.62 5.11
CA MET A 64 4.76 5.48 4.69
C MET A 64 4.93 5.20 3.21
N MET A 65 5.21 3.94 2.89
CA MET A 65 5.23 3.41 1.54
C MET A 65 3.97 2.59 1.33
N CYS A 66 3.03 3.14 0.55
CA CYS A 66 1.82 2.44 0.13
C CYS A 66 2.00 1.94 -1.30
N MET A 67 1.86 0.63 -1.52
CA MET A 67 2.09 -0.03 -2.80
C MET A 67 1.18 -1.24 -2.99
N GLY A 68 1.17 -1.77 -4.21
CA GLY A 68 0.39 -2.95 -4.57
C GLY A 68 -0.62 -2.66 -5.67
N ASP A 69 -1.63 -3.50 -5.77
CA ASP A 69 -2.74 -3.33 -6.71
C ASP A 69 -3.95 -2.83 -5.93
N MET A 70 -4.32 -1.56 -6.13
CA MET A 70 -5.43 -0.95 -5.42
C MET A 70 -6.79 -1.44 -5.93
N ASN A 71 -6.85 -2.00 -7.15
CA ASN A 71 -8.09 -2.24 -7.88
C ASN A 71 -9.03 -1.01 -7.84
N ASP A 72 -8.46 0.20 -7.89
CA ASP A 72 -9.21 1.45 -7.83
C ASP A 72 -8.53 2.50 -8.71
N ILE A 73 -9.28 3.52 -9.07
CA ILE A 73 -8.89 4.54 -10.03
C ILE A 73 -8.83 5.85 -9.27
N LEU A 74 -7.63 6.36 -9.06
CA LEU A 74 -7.42 7.55 -8.24
C LEU A 74 -7.86 8.81 -8.99
N TYR A 75 -7.53 8.88 -10.27
CA TYR A 75 -7.92 9.97 -11.15
C TYR A 75 -8.47 9.45 -12.48
N ASP A 76 -9.29 10.27 -13.11
CA ASP A 76 -9.85 10.01 -14.43
C ASP A 76 -8.79 9.73 -15.49
N ILE A 77 -7.62 10.39 -15.40
CA ILE A 77 -6.47 10.17 -16.29
C ILE A 77 -5.82 8.79 -16.15
N ASP A 78 -6.04 8.08 -15.04
CA ASP A 78 -5.52 6.72 -14.84
C ASP A 78 -6.28 5.69 -15.70
N LYS A 79 -7.45 6.06 -16.23
CA LYS A 79 -8.16 5.27 -17.24
C LYS A 79 -7.62 5.59 -18.62
N CYS A 80 -7.38 4.54 -19.41
CA CYS A 80 -7.28 4.71 -20.85
C CYS A 80 -8.60 5.28 -21.39
N ASN A 81 -8.59 6.50 -21.92
CA ASN A 81 -9.69 6.98 -22.75
C ASN A 81 -9.75 6.11 -24.01
N ALA A 82 -10.95 5.68 -24.42
CA ALA A 82 -11.19 4.79 -25.56
C ALA A 82 -10.85 5.41 -26.95
N SER A 83 -9.99 6.41 -27.00
CA SER A 83 -9.60 7.16 -28.21
C SER A 83 -8.19 6.81 -28.70
N VAL A 84 -7.66 5.65 -28.31
CA VAL A 84 -6.42 5.11 -28.86
C VAL A 84 -6.81 4.09 -29.92
N ASN A 85 -6.58 4.44 -31.20
CA ASN A 85 -6.85 3.69 -32.44
C ASN A 85 -8.09 4.14 -33.24
N TYR A 86 -8.01 5.35 -33.82
CA TYR A 86 -8.60 5.59 -35.15
C TYR A 86 -7.45 5.62 -36.17
N TYR A 87 -7.22 4.49 -36.85
CA TYR A 87 -6.48 4.40 -38.10
C TYR A 87 -7.20 3.43 -39.03
#